data_AF-A0A3N7HNN9-F1
#
_entry.id   AF-A0A3N7HNN9-F1
#
_cell.length_a   1.000
_cell.length_b   1.000
_cell.length_c   1.000
_cell.angle_alpha   90.00
_cell.angle_beta   90.00
_cell.angle_gamma   90.00
#
_symmetry.space_group_name_H-M   'P 1'
#
loop_
_entity.id
_entity.type
_entity.pdbx_description
1 polymer ?
#
loop_
_entity_poly.entity_id
_entity_poly.type
_entity_poly.pdbx_seq_one_letter_code
_entity_poly.pdbx_strand_id
1 'polypeptide(L)'
;MKYFLALALATTTLSSVAAPDAQPFDEKKAVLALDATVAEYRLYATCLSLVPDTLPLVEKLWQSQVEQATASLNAIGATPTFKAYFLVTTKFTNLLDRSMKLGDAIALCEKNKEAQIRFHSFAYPNLAAAIAGKRAAP
;
A
#
# COMPACT_ATOMS: atom_id res chain seq x y z
N MET A 1 47.54 12.81 -54.28
CA MET A 1 47.60 12.07 -53.01
C MET A 1 46.18 11.64 -52.65
N LYS A 2 45.91 10.33 -52.67
CA LYS A 2 44.61 9.72 -52.33
C LYS A 2 44.71 9.23 -50.88
N TYR A 3 43.89 9.75 -49.99
CA TYR A 3 43.67 9.13 -48.67
C TYR A 3 42.21 8.74 -48.56
N PHE A 4 41.98 7.43 -48.49
CA PHE A 4 40.68 6.81 -48.25
C PHE A 4 40.28 7.05 -46.78
N LEU A 5 39.13 7.69 -46.56
CA LEU A 5 38.47 7.73 -45.26
C LEU A 5 37.78 6.37 -45.03
N ALA A 6 38.27 5.60 -44.06
CA ALA A 6 37.59 4.38 -43.60
C ALA A 6 36.49 4.78 -42.60
N LEU A 7 35.23 4.53 -42.99
CA LEU A 7 34.05 4.71 -42.17
C LEU A 7 33.95 3.53 -41.19
N ALA A 8 34.31 3.73 -39.92
CA ALA A 8 34.08 2.73 -38.88
C ALA A 8 32.63 2.86 -38.38
N LEU A 9 31.75 1.98 -38.86
CA LEU A 9 30.41 1.77 -38.28
C LEU A 9 30.57 1.22 -36.86
N ALA A 10 30.33 2.06 -35.86
CA ALA A 10 30.14 1.61 -34.49
C ALA A 10 28.75 0.97 -34.37
N THR A 11 28.69 -0.36 -34.43
CA THR A 11 27.52 -1.16 -34.08
C THR A 11 27.27 -1.02 -32.58
N THR A 12 26.31 -0.18 -32.19
CA THR A 12 25.79 -0.14 -30.83
C THR A 12 25.03 -1.44 -30.57
N THR A 13 25.68 -2.39 -29.89
CA THR A 13 25.01 -3.57 -29.36
C THR A 13 23.99 -3.11 -28.32
N LEU A 14 22.71 -3.18 -28.68
CA LEU A 14 21.60 -3.13 -27.72
C LEU A 14 21.80 -4.28 -26.74
N SER A 15 22.34 -3.97 -25.56
CA SER A 15 22.25 -4.86 -24.42
C SER A 15 20.79 -4.87 -24.00
N SER A 16 20.03 -5.87 -24.46
CA SER A 16 18.74 -6.20 -23.86
C SER A 16 19.01 -6.55 -22.40
N VAL A 17 18.80 -5.58 -21.51
CA VAL A 17 18.61 -5.86 -20.09
C VAL A 17 17.38 -6.76 -20.04
N ALA A 18 17.60 -8.04 -19.76
CA ALA A 18 16.52 -8.96 -19.43
C ALA A 18 15.69 -8.28 -18.33
N ALA A 19 14.41 -8.05 -18.62
CA ALA A 19 13.48 -7.57 -17.61
C ALA A 19 13.60 -8.53 -16.41
N PRO A 20 13.85 -8.02 -15.18
CA PRO A 20 13.95 -8.89 -14.03
C PRO A 20 12.68 -9.73 -13.98
N ASP A 21 12.83 -11.06 -13.94
CA ASP A 21 11.74 -12.02 -13.86
C ASP A 21 10.72 -11.50 -12.86
N ALA A 22 9.50 -11.21 -13.34
CA ALA A 22 8.43 -10.73 -12.50
C ALA A 22 8.14 -11.84 -11.48
N GLN A 23 8.60 -11.64 -10.25
CA GLN A 23 8.42 -12.60 -9.18
C GLN A 23 6.90 -12.85 -9.03
N PRO A 24 6.45 -14.12 -9.07
CA PRO A 24 5.03 -14.43 -9.05
C PRO A 24 4.39 -13.87 -7.77
N PHE A 25 3.18 -13.32 -7.92
CA PHE A 25 2.43 -12.73 -6.82
C PHE A 25 2.22 -13.74 -5.69
N ASP A 26 2.68 -13.40 -4.49
CA ASP A 26 2.58 -14.22 -3.29
C ASP A 26 1.35 -13.81 -2.48
N GLU A 27 0.22 -14.47 -2.73
CA GLU A 27 -1.05 -14.18 -2.06
C GLU A 27 -0.98 -14.31 -0.55
N LYS A 28 -0.18 -15.24 -0.03
CA LYS A 28 -0.06 -15.43 1.42
C LYS A 28 0.60 -14.22 2.06
N LYS A 29 1.66 -13.69 1.45
CA LYS A 29 2.29 -12.44 1.91
C LYS A 29 1.36 -11.25 1.75
N ALA A 30 0.60 -11.19 0.65
CA ALA A 30 -0.37 -10.14 0.40
C ALA A 30 -1.49 -10.09 1.45
N VAL A 31 -2.01 -11.25 1.89
CA VAL A 31 -2.99 -11.33 2.98
C VAL A 31 -2.41 -10.76 4.27
N LEU A 32 -1.20 -11.18 4.66
CA LEU A 32 -0.54 -10.70 5.88
C LEU A 32 -0.29 -9.19 5.84
N ALA A 33 0.14 -8.67 4.69
CA ALA A 33 0.37 -7.24 4.49
C ALA A 33 -0.94 -6.43 4.56
N LEU A 34 -2.02 -6.96 3.96
CA LEU A 34 -3.35 -6.35 4.02
C LEU A 34 -3.87 -6.31 5.46
N ASP A 35 -3.83 -7.43 6.18
CA ASP A 35 -4.30 -7.52 7.57
C ASP A 35 -3.53 -6.56 8.49
N ALA A 36 -2.21 -6.48 8.35
CA ALA A 36 -1.39 -5.54 9.11
C ALA A 36 -1.76 -4.08 8.81
N THR A 37 -1.95 -3.74 7.53
CA THR A 37 -2.33 -2.37 7.12
C THR A 37 -3.71 -1.99 7.66
N VAL A 38 -4.67 -2.92 7.60
CA VAL A 38 -6.04 -2.72 8.12
C VAL A 38 -6.03 -2.56 9.64
N ALA A 39 -5.22 -3.34 10.36
CA ALA A 39 -5.06 -3.20 11.80
C ALA A 39 -4.49 -1.83 12.20
N GLU A 40 -3.54 -1.30 11.45
CA GLU A 40 -2.96 0.02 11.70
C GLU A 40 -3.95 1.14 11.33
N TYR A 41 -4.67 1.02 10.22
CA TYR A 41 -5.74 1.95 9.85
C TYR A 41 -6.92 1.93 10.83
N ARG A 42 -7.23 0.80 11.47
CA ARG A 42 -8.18 0.73 12.59
C ARG A 42 -7.74 1.60 13.76
N LEU A 43 -6.48 1.50 14.15
CA LEU A 43 -5.93 2.35 15.22
C LEU A 43 -6.09 3.83 14.87
N TYR A 44 -5.80 4.23 13.64
CA TYR A 44 -5.95 5.61 13.19
C TYR A 44 -7.40 6.07 13.14
N ALA A 45 -8.28 5.26 12.56
CA ALA A 45 -9.71 5.57 12.52
C ALA A 45 -10.28 5.72 13.93
N THR A 46 -9.91 4.85 14.87
CA THR A 46 -10.29 4.99 16.28
C THR A 46 -9.74 6.28 16.89
N CYS A 47 -8.43 6.50 16.87
CA CYS A 47 -7.85 7.64 17.58
C CYS A 47 -8.20 9.00 16.97
N LEU A 48 -8.26 9.09 15.64
CA LEU A 48 -8.65 10.30 14.94
C LEU A 48 -10.18 10.48 14.85
N SER A 49 -10.98 9.52 15.33
CA SER A 49 -12.41 9.79 15.58
C SER A 49 -12.67 10.50 16.90
N LEU A 50 -11.70 10.48 17.83
CA LEU A 50 -11.79 11.19 19.12
C LEU A 50 -11.46 12.68 18.98
N VAL A 51 -10.85 13.08 17.85
CA VAL A 51 -10.54 14.47 17.53
C VAL A 51 -11.61 14.97 16.53
N PRO A 52 -12.21 16.16 16.76
CA PRO A 52 -13.16 16.73 15.82
C PRO A 52 -12.57 16.86 14.41
N ASP A 53 -13.39 16.59 13.39
CA ASP A 53 -13.09 16.81 11.97
C ASP A 53 -11.94 16.00 11.34
N THR A 54 -11.28 15.10 12.09
CA THR A 54 -10.16 14.30 11.56
C THR A 54 -10.58 12.94 10.99
N LEU A 55 -11.72 12.38 11.38
CA LEU A 55 -12.20 11.10 10.82
C LEU A 55 -12.45 11.15 9.30
N PRO A 56 -13.07 12.21 8.73
CA PRO A 56 -13.21 12.34 7.27
C PRO A 56 -11.87 12.33 6.51
N LEU A 57 -10.80 12.83 7.12
CA LEU A 57 -9.46 12.79 6.54
C LEU A 57 -8.94 11.34 6.46
N VAL A 58 -9.13 10.55 7.51
CA VAL A 58 -8.75 9.12 7.53
C VAL A 58 -9.52 8.35 6.46
N GLU A 59 -10.84 8.59 6.35
CA GLU A 59 -11.69 7.96 5.35
C GLU A 59 -11.21 8.26 3.93
N LYS A 60 -10.96 9.54 3.62
CA LYS A 60 -10.48 9.97 2.30
C LYS A 60 -9.13 9.37 1.95
N LEU A 61 -8.19 9.34 2.90
CA LEU A 61 -6.86 8.74 2.70
C LEU A 61 -6.97 7.23 2.49
N TRP A 62 -7.78 6.54 3.29
CA TRP A 62 -8.00 5.10 3.15
C TRP A 62 -8.60 4.76 1.79
N GLN A 63 -9.64 5.48 1.38
CA GLN A 63 -10.27 5.29 0.08
C GLN A 63 -9.24 5.44 -1.06
N SER A 64 -8.41 6.48 -1.02
CA SER A 64 -7.36 6.69 -2.02
C SER A 64 -6.36 5.53 -2.09
N GLN A 65 -5.96 4.96 -0.94
CA GLN A 65 -5.07 3.79 -0.92
C GLN A 65 -5.74 2.53 -1.48
N VAL A 66 -7.02 2.31 -1.15
CA VAL A 66 -7.79 1.16 -1.65
C VAL A 66 -7.96 1.23 -3.17
N GLU A 67 -8.22 2.40 -3.73
CA GLU A 67 -8.32 2.61 -5.18
C GLU A 67 -6.99 2.30 -5.90
N GLN A 68 -5.86 2.78 -5.37
CA GLN A 68 -4.52 2.49 -5.90
C GLN A 68 -4.16 1.00 -5.84
N ALA A 69 -4.48 0.35 -4.70
CA ALA A 69 -4.26 -1.08 -4.52
C ALA A 69 -5.15 -1.92 -5.45
N THR A 70 -6.41 -1.52 -5.64
CA THR A 70 -7.34 -2.18 -6.59
C THR A 70 -6.79 -2.15 -8.01
N ALA A 71 -6.29 -1.00 -8.47
CA ALA A 71 -5.65 -0.87 -9.78
C ALA A 71 -4.43 -1.80 -9.91
N SER A 72 -3.60 -1.87 -8.86
CA SER A 72 -2.41 -2.72 -8.84
C SER A 72 -2.74 -4.21 -8.84
N LEU A 73 -3.77 -4.63 -8.10
CA LEU A 73 -4.24 -6.02 -8.06
C LEU A 73 -4.74 -6.53 -9.40
N ASN A 74 -5.31 -5.63 -10.21
CA ASN A 74 -5.70 -5.96 -11.58
C ASN A 74 -4.48 -6.14 -12.50
N ALA A 75 -3.42 -5.35 -12.30
CA ALA A 75 -2.20 -5.43 -13.11
C ALA A 75 -1.33 -6.65 -12.77
N ILE A 76 -1.24 -7.05 -11.50
CA ILE A 76 -0.37 -8.17 -11.05
C ILE A 76 -1.03 -9.56 -11.14
N GLY A 77 -2.25 -9.64 -11.65
CA GLY A 77 -2.94 -10.92 -11.88
C GLY A 77 -3.38 -11.65 -10.60
N ALA A 78 -3.74 -10.92 -9.54
CA ALA A 78 -4.26 -11.52 -8.30
C ALA A 78 -5.51 -12.40 -8.56
N THR A 79 -5.68 -13.49 -7.80
CA THR A 79 -6.83 -14.39 -8.00
C THR A 79 -8.15 -13.68 -7.70
N PRO A 80 -9.26 -14.13 -8.31
CA PRO A 80 -10.60 -13.63 -7.97
C PRO A 80 -10.91 -13.75 -6.46
N THR A 81 -10.47 -14.84 -5.83
CA THR A 81 -10.63 -15.08 -4.39
C THR A 81 -9.93 -14.00 -3.57
N PHE A 82 -8.67 -13.70 -3.88
CA PHE A 82 -7.94 -12.65 -3.18
C PHE A 82 -8.57 -11.27 -3.39
N LYS A 83 -8.98 -10.94 -4.62
CA LYS A 83 -9.67 -9.66 -4.92
C LYS A 83 -10.97 -9.51 -4.13
N ALA A 84 -11.76 -10.57 -4.01
CA ALA A 84 -12.98 -10.55 -3.22
C ALA A 84 -12.69 -10.33 -1.72
N TYR A 85 -11.68 -11.03 -1.19
CA TYR A 85 -11.22 -10.84 0.19
C TYR A 85 -10.74 -9.41 0.43
N PHE A 86 -9.89 -8.87 -0.46
CA PHE A 86 -9.42 -7.49 -0.41
C PHE A 86 -10.59 -6.48 -0.36
N LEU A 87 -11.58 -6.62 -1.24
CA LEU A 87 -12.75 -5.73 -1.29
C LEU A 87 -13.58 -5.78 -0.01
N VAL A 88 -13.75 -6.97 0.57
CA VAL A 88 -14.49 -7.11 1.82
C VAL A 88 -13.71 -6.50 2.97
N THR A 89 -12.43 -6.83 3.12
CA THR A 89 -11.58 -6.40 4.23
C THR A 89 -11.39 -4.89 4.25
N THR A 90 -11.25 -4.26 3.08
CA THR A 90 -10.92 -2.83 2.96
C THR A 90 -12.11 -1.88 3.06
N LYS A 91 -13.33 -2.35 3.33
CA LYS A 91 -14.45 -1.44 3.59
C LYS A 91 -14.17 -0.56 4.81
N PHE A 92 -14.34 0.75 4.68
CA PHE A 92 -14.09 1.70 5.77
C PHE A 92 -14.89 1.37 7.04
N THR A 93 -16.11 0.85 6.89
CA THR A 93 -16.94 0.39 8.01
C THR A 93 -16.28 -0.68 8.89
N ASN A 94 -15.33 -1.44 8.34
CA ASN A 94 -14.59 -2.46 9.09
C ASN A 94 -13.42 -1.87 9.89
N LEU A 95 -13.09 -0.59 9.70
CA LEU A 95 -12.06 0.10 10.46
C LEU A 95 -12.57 0.64 11.80
N LEU A 96 -13.89 0.82 11.93
CA LEU A 96 -14.51 1.39 13.12
C LEU A 96 -15.21 0.30 13.93
N ASP A 97 -14.73 0.08 15.15
CA ASP A 97 -15.46 -0.72 16.13
C ASP A 97 -16.52 0.14 16.82
N ARG A 98 -17.76 0.03 16.33
CA ARG A 98 -18.91 0.77 16.88
C ARG A 98 -19.33 0.31 18.27
N SER A 99 -18.83 -0.84 18.73
CA SER A 99 -19.12 -1.39 20.05
C SER A 99 -18.06 -1.04 21.10
N MET A 100 -16.94 -0.47 20.67
CA MET A 100 -15.85 -0.04 21.56
C MET A 100 -16.32 1.05 22.51
N LYS A 101 -16.08 0.86 23.80
CA LYS A 101 -16.37 1.90 24.81
C LYS A 101 -15.36 3.03 24.68
N LEU A 102 -15.80 4.25 24.98
CA LEU A 102 -14.94 5.44 24.94
C LEU A 102 -13.66 5.28 25.78
N GLY A 103 -13.76 4.69 26.98
CA GLY A 103 -12.60 4.44 27.83
C GLY A 103 -11.57 3.49 27.20
N ASP A 104 -12.04 2.45 26.51
CA ASP A 104 -11.18 1.49 25.81
C ASP A 104 -10.51 2.14 24.59
N ALA A 105 -11.24 3.00 23.87
CA ALA A 105 -10.70 3.78 22.76
C ALA A 105 -9.59 4.73 23.23
N ILE A 106 -9.81 5.47 24.33
CA ILE A 106 -8.79 6.35 24.92
C ILE A 106 -7.56 5.53 25.34
N ALA A 107 -7.74 4.42 26.07
CA ALA A 107 -6.64 3.58 26.51
C ALA A 107 -5.84 2.99 25.34
N LEU A 108 -6.52 2.55 24.27
CA LEU A 108 -5.89 2.10 23.04
C LEU A 108 -5.02 3.20 22.43
N CYS A 109 -5.55 4.42 22.34
CA CYS A 109 -4.83 5.55 21.78
C CYS A 109 -3.63 5.92 22.65
N GLU A 110 -3.79 6.02 23.97
CA GLU A 110 -2.69 6.33 24.88
C GLU A 110 -1.54 5.32 24.78
N LYS A 111 -1.87 4.02 24.71
CA LYS A 111 -0.90 2.94 24.54
C LYS A 111 -0.12 3.04 23.23
N ASN A 112 -0.70 3.64 22.19
CA ASN A 112 -0.13 3.70 20.84
C ASN A 112 0.18 5.13 20.37
N LYS A 113 0.47 6.07 21.29
CA LYS A 113 0.79 7.47 20.96
C LYS A 113 1.87 7.62 19.88
N GLU A 114 2.90 6.78 19.91
CA GLU A 114 3.98 6.82 18.89
C GLU A 114 3.48 6.44 17.50
N ALA A 115 2.58 5.46 17.39
CA ALA A 115 2.00 5.07 16.12
C ALA A 115 1.11 6.19 15.55
N GLN A 116 0.37 6.90 16.40
CA GLN A 116 -0.46 8.05 16.01
C GLN A 116 0.36 9.18 15.41
N ILE A 117 1.52 9.52 15.99
CA ILE A 117 2.42 10.56 15.45
C ILE A 117 2.89 10.20 14.04
N ARG A 118 3.06 8.90 13.78
CA ARG A 118 3.43 8.38 12.47
C ARG A 118 2.29 8.31 11.47
N PHE A 119 1.07 8.76 11.78
CA PHE A 119 -0.05 8.72 10.83
C PHE A 119 0.31 9.35 9.49
N HIS A 120 1.00 10.51 9.49
CA HIS A 120 1.42 11.15 8.24
C HIS A 120 2.55 10.41 7.52
N SER A 121 3.36 9.59 8.19
CA SER A 121 4.35 8.70 7.55
C SER A 121 3.76 7.33 7.18
N PHE A 122 2.71 6.87 7.86
CA PHE A 122 2.00 5.61 7.60
C PHE A 122 0.79 5.79 6.67
N ALA A 123 0.34 7.01 6.40
CA ALA A 123 -0.59 7.26 5.30
C ALA A 123 0.07 7.06 3.92
N TYR A 124 1.39 6.81 3.89
CA TYR A 124 2.22 6.72 2.69
C TYR A 124 2.96 5.39 2.39
N PRO A 125 2.97 4.31 3.22
CA PRO A 125 3.34 3.01 2.75
C PRO A 125 2.19 2.47 1.91
N ASN A 126 2.26 2.78 0.63
CA ASN A 126 1.23 2.53 -0.37
C ASN A 126 0.72 1.07 -0.25
N LEU A 127 -0.54 0.88 0.17
CA LEU A 127 -1.21 -0.43 0.25
C LEU A 127 -0.96 -1.28 -1.00
N ALA A 128 -0.89 -0.64 -2.17
CA ALA A 128 -0.50 -1.27 -3.42
C ALA A 128 0.92 -1.87 -3.40
N ALA A 129 1.90 -1.13 -2.87
CA ALA A 129 3.28 -1.59 -2.72
C ALA A 129 3.41 -2.71 -1.69
N ALA A 130 2.73 -2.58 -0.54
CA ALA A 130 2.71 -3.60 0.51
C ALA A 130 2.16 -4.93 -0.01
N ILE A 131 1.05 -4.88 -0.76
CA ILE A 131 0.45 -6.07 -1.38
C ILE A 131 1.31 -6.60 -2.53
N ALA A 132 1.94 -5.74 -3.31
CA ALA A 132 2.87 -6.15 -4.38
C ALA A 132 4.22 -6.67 -3.88
N GLY A 133 4.44 -6.77 -2.55
CA GLY A 133 5.70 -7.23 -1.95
C GLY A 133 6.87 -6.24 -2.14
N LYS A 134 6.59 -5.00 -2.50
CA LYS A 134 7.58 -3.93 -2.65
C LYS A 134 7.69 -3.16 -1.34
N ARG A 135 8.93 -2.84 -0.91
CA ARG A 135 9.15 -1.96 0.23
C ARG A 135 8.52 -0.60 -0.10
N ALA A 136 7.53 -0.18 0.69
CA ALA A 136 6.95 1.12 0.50
C ALA A 136 8.00 2.19 0.84
N ALA A 137 8.08 3.25 0.03
CA ALA A 137 9.06 4.32 0.23
C ALA A 137 8.81 4.99 1.61
N PRO A 138 9.87 5.35 2.34
CA PRO A 138 9.76 6.03 3.63
C PRO A 138 9.11 7.41 3.50
#